data_AF-A0AAV4Y828-F1
#
_entry.id   AF-A0AAV4Y828-F1
#
_cell.length_a   1.000
_cell.length_b   1.000
_cell.length_c   1.000
_cell.angle_alpha   90.00
_cell.angle_beta   90.00
_cell.angle_gamma   90.00
#
_symmetry.space_group_name_H-M   'P 1'
#
loop_
_entity.id
_entity.type
_entity.pdbx_description
1 polymer ?
#
loop_
_entity_poly.entity_id
_entity_poly.type
_entity_poly.pdbx_seq_one_letter_code
_entity_poly.pdbx_strand_id
1 'polypeptide(L)'
;TCVSNEECGNGGTCQEKKGGHFCSCRPGVEGDTCETVTECKSGIYKDCKGDQGKCSYDLETNKAVCECSGNKKLNDQKHICEECLCEKDRVCSFNGGEPKCTCKSDYADDEGICKSK
;
A
#
# COMPACT_ATOMS: atom_id res chain seq x y z
N THR A 1 27.50 2.97 -7.52
CA THR A 1 27.60 4.29 -8.19
C THR A 1 26.56 4.35 -9.27
N CYS A 2 26.04 5.53 -9.61
CA CYS A 2 25.03 5.71 -10.66
C CYS A 2 25.57 6.61 -11.78
N VAL A 3 25.05 6.47 -13.00
CA VAL A 3 25.32 7.38 -14.13
C VAL A 3 24.09 8.22 -14.47
N SER A 4 22.89 7.66 -14.29
CA SER A 4 21.63 8.38 -14.49
C SER A 4 20.64 8.14 -13.35
N ASN A 5 19.56 8.93 -13.31
CA ASN A 5 18.48 8.77 -12.33
C ASN A 5 17.74 7.43 -12.47
N GLU A 6 17.74 6.81 -13.66
CA GLU A 6 17.02 5.56 -13.91
C GLU A 6 17.65 4.36 -13.18
N GLU A 7 18.93 4.46 -12.82
CA GLU A 7 19.62 3.46 -11.97
C GLU A 7 19.23 3.57 -10.49
N CYS A 8 18.60 4.68 -10.08
CA CYS A 8 18.11 4.87 -8.73
C CYS A 8 16.62 4.48 -8.67
N GLY A 9 16.34 3.36 -8.00
CA GLY A 9 14.99 2.86 -7.77
C GLY A 9 14.11 3.85 -6.98
N ASN A 10 12.80 3.60 -7.02
CA ASN A 10 11.81 4.31 -6.21
C ASN A 10 11.88 5.85 -6.32
N GLY A 11 12.22 6.34 -7.51
CA GLY A 11 12.28 7.77 -7.80
C GLY A 11 13.46 8.49 -7.16
N GLY A 12 14.51 7.77 -6.79
CA GLY A 12 15.78 8.35 -6.33
C GLY A 12 16.45 9.20 -7.42
N THR A 13 17.40 10.04 -7.02
CA THR A 13 18.17 10.89 -7.94
C THR A 13 19.65 10.57 -7.87
N CYS A 14 20.31 10.45 -9.01
CA CYS A 14 21.75 10.30 -9.08
C CYS A 14 22.41 11.66 -8.84
N GLN A 15 23.21 11.75 -7.78
CA GLN A 15 23.86 13.00 -7.37
C GLN A 15 25.36 12.80 -7.25
N GLU A 16 26.11 13.80 -7.72
CA GLU A 16 27.55 13.86 -7.48
C GLU A 16 27.81 14.16 -6.00
N LYS A 17 28.62 13.32 -5.37
CA LYS A 17 29.12 13.50 -3.99
C LYS A 17 30.65 13.38 -4.02
N LYS A 18 31.30 13.79 -2.92
CA LYS A 18 32.76 13.62 -2.80
C LYS A 18 33.12 12.15 -2.99
N GLY A 19 33.85 11.83 -4.06
CA GLY A 19 34.29 10.47 -4.37
C GLY A 19 33.43 9.70 -5.38
N GLY A 20 32.41 10.31 -6.00
CA GLY A 20 31.67 9.70 -7.11
C GLY A 20 30.18 10.06 -7.16
N HIS A 21 29.45 9.37 -8.02
CA HIS A 21 28.01 9.55 -8.18
C HIS A 21 27.24 8.47 -7.42
N PHE A 22 26.31 8.90 -6.56
CA PHE A 22 25.53 8.02 -5.70
C PHE A 22 24.05 8.40 -5.69
N CYS A 23 23.18 7.41 -5.52
CA CYS A 23 21.77 7.66 -5.40
C CYS A 23 21.46 8.43 -4.11
N SER A 24 20.59 9.42 -4.24
CA SER A 24 19.94 10.14 -3.16
C SER A 24 18.50 9.66 -3.09
N CYS A 25 18.19 8.91 -2.04
CA CYS A 25 16.92 8.21 -1.88
C CYS A 25 15.83 9.13 -1.36
N ARG A 26 14.59 8.86 -1.78
CA ARG A 26 13.40 9.52 -1.25
C ARG A 26 13.09 9.02 0.19
N PRO A 27 12.25 9.74 0.96
CA PRO A 27 11.87 9.27 2.29
C PRO A 27 11.24 7.86 2.26
N GLY A 28 11.62 7.00 3.21
CA GLY A 28 11.06 5.66 3.34
C GLY A 28 11.68 4.59 2.42
N VAL A 29 12.69 4.94 1.63
CA VAL A 29 13.49 3.99 0.83
C VAL A 29 14.99 4.10 1.13
N GLU A 30 15.69 2.98 1.06
CA GLU A 30 17.11 2.83 1.41
C GLU A 30 17.84 1.87 0.46
N GLY A 31 19.16 1.79 0.61
CA GLY A 31 20.05 0.99 -0.23
C GLY A 31 20.89 1.84 -1.19
N ASP A 32 21.89 1.23 -1.79
CA ASP A 32 22.84 1.93 -2.69
C ASP A 32 22.15 2.47 -3.94
N THR A 33 21.07 1.79 -4.36
CA THR A 33 20.22 2.14 -5.50
C THR A 33 18.78 2.44 -5.07
N CYS A 34 18.54 2.71 -3.79
CA CYS A 34 17.20 2.98 -3.24
C CYS A 34 16.19 1.84 -3.47
N GLU A 35 16.66 0.60 -3.53
CA GLU A 35 15.87 -0.59 -3.87
C GLU A 35 15.00 -1.10 -2.72
N THR A 36 15.34 -0.75 -1.47
CA THR A 36 14.64 -1.25 -0.28
C THR A 36 13.59 -0.26 0.18
N VAL A 37 12.34 -0.70 0.28
CA VAL A 37 11.26 0.06 0.91
C VAL A 37 11.21 -0.31 2.39
N THR A 38 11.61 0.62 3.27
CA THR A 38 11.86 0.31 4.69
C THR A 38 10.63 -0.25 5.40
N GLU A 39 9.45 0.33 5.11
CA GLU A 39 8.17 -0.11 5.68
C GLU A 39 7.74 -1.50 5.19
N CYS A 40 8.16 -1.92 4.00
CA CYS A 40 7.91 -3.27 3.48
C CYS A 40 8.86 -4.31 4.07
N LYS A 41 10.05 -3.91 4.54
CA LYS A 41 11.07 -4.83 5.06
C LYS A 41 10.98 -4.99 6.57
N SER A 42 10.74 -3.90 7.29
CA SER A 42 10.84 -3.86 8.74
C SER A 42 9.79 -2.99 9.44
N GLY A 43 9.01 -2.21 8.69
CA GLY A 43 7.95 -1.37 9.25
C GLY A 43 6.58 -2.04 9.25
N ILE A 44 5.53 -1.23 9.15
CA ILE A 44 4.15 -1.69 9.39
C ILE A 44 3.65 -2.67 8.33
N TYR A 45 4.19 -2.63 7.12
CA TYR A 45 3.78 -3.49 6.00
C TYR A 45 4.69 -4.71 5.80
N LYS A 46 5.57 -5.06 6.76
CA LYS A 46 6.49 -6.21 6.66
C LYS A 46 5.84 -7.57 6.43
N ASP A 47 4.56 -7.67 6.81
CA ASP A 47 3.75 -8.86 6.66
C ASP A 47 2.82 -8.79 5.43
N CYS A 48 2.79 -7.67 4.70
CA CYS A 48 2.07 -7.54 3.42
C CYS A 48 2.85 -8.23 2.29
N LYS A 49 2.81 -9.56 2.28
CA LYS A 49 3.48 -10.42 1.29
C LYS A 49 2.68 -11.69 1.00
N GLY A 50 2.86 -12.26 -0.18
CA GLY A 50 2.16 -13.48 -0.60
C GLY A 50 0.64 -13.26 -0.60
N ASP A 51 -0.08 -14.12 0.11
CA ASP A 51 -1.55 -14.01 0.22
C ASP A 51 -2.03 -12.76 0.97
N GLN A 52 -1.14 -12.14 1.74
CA GLN A 52 -1.43 -10.95 2.55
C GLN A 52 -1.20 -9.64 1.77
N GLY A 53 -0.99 -9.72 0.45
CA GLY A 53 -0.82 -8.57 -0.43
C GLY A 53 0.61 -8.41 -0.93
N LYS A 54 0.86 -7.30 -1.63
CA LYS A 54 2.17 -6.93 -2.15
C LYS A 54 2.52 -5.53 -1.65
N CYS A 55 3.55 -5.43 -0.83
CA CYS A 55 4.05 -4.13 -0.43
C CYS A 55 4.84 -3.45 -1.57
N SER A 56 4.53 -2.18 -1.85
CA SER A 56 5.16 -1.37 -2.89
C SER A 56 5.40 0.07 -2.39
N TYR A 57 6.10 0.88 -3.19
CA TYR A 57 6.38 2.28 -2.89
C TYR A 57 5.64 3.19 -3.87
N ASP A 58 4.85 4.11 -3.31
CA ASP A 58 4.09 5.11 -4.06
C ASP A 58 4.97 6.35 -4.32
N LEU A 59 5.21 6.65 -5.59
CA LEU A 59 6.04 7.77 -6.04
C LEU A 59 5.37 9.13 -5.92
N GLU A 60 4.04 9.18 -5.79
CA GLU A 60 3.26 10.39 -5.61
C GLU A 60 3.27 10.81 -4.14
N THR A 61 3.01 9.86 -3.24
CA THR A 61 2.91 10.14 -1.79
C THR A 61 4.21 9.92 -1.02
N ASN A 62 5.22 9.30 -1.64
CA ASN A 62 6.49 8.89 -1.02
C ASN A 62 6.30 7.98 0.20
N LYS A 63 5.38 7.02 0.10
CA LYS A 63 5.03 6.11 1.19
C LYS A 63 4.97 4.68 0.69
N ALA A 64 5.18 3.74 1.61
CA ALA A 64 4.85 2.36 1.34
C ALA A 64 3.33 2.15 1.35
N VAL A 65 2.87 1.27 0.47
CA VAL A 65 1.47 0.86 0.36
C VAL A 65 1.39 -0.66 0.28
N CYS A 66 0.32 -1.24 0.81
CA CYS A 66 0.03 -2.66 0.69
C CYS A 66 -1.04 -2.87 -0.37
N GLU A 67 -0.63 -3.38 -1.53
CA GLU A 67 -1.51 -3.63 -2.68
C GLU A 67 -2.25 -4.97 -2.49
N CYS A 68 -3.58 -4.89 -2.46
CA CYS A 68 -4.42 -6.08 -2.33
C CYS A 68 -4.78 -6.66 -3.70
N SER A 69 -4.77 -7.99 -3.78
CA SER A 69 -5.14 -8.74 -4.98
C SER A 69 -6.53 -9.36 -4.84
N GLY A 70 -7.27 -9.45 -5.94
CA GLY A 70 -8.61 -10.03 -5.98
C GLY A 70 -9.63 -9.23 -5.17
N ASN A 71 -10.38 -9.92 -4.30
CA ASN A 71 -11.43 -9.31 -3.48
C ASN A 71 -10.96 -8.90 -2.06
N LYS A 72 -9.67 -9.12 -1.74
CA LYS A 72 -9.11 -8.76 -0.44
C LYS A 72 -9.09 -7.24 -0.27
N LYS A 73 -9.23 -6.78 0.97
CA LYS A 73 -9.13 -5.36 1.35
C LYS A 73 -8.02 -5.20 2.38
N LEU A 74 -7.43 -4.01 2.43
CA LEU A 74 -6.41 -3.69 3.41
C LEU A 74 -7.06 -3.60 4.80
N ASN A 75 -6.62 -4.44 5.72
CA ASN A 75 -6.93 -4.28 7.14
C ASN A 75 -6.05 -3.16 7.69
N ASP A 76 -6.67 -2.07 8.12
CA ASP A 76 -6.03 -0.83 8.55
C ASP A 76 -5.28 -0.94 9.88
N GLN A 77 -5.54 -1.99 10.67
CA GLN A 77 -4.86 -2.26 11.94
C GLN A 77 -3.74 -3.30 11.80
N LYS A 78 -3.96 -4.34 11.01
CA LYS A 78 -2.95 -5.39 10.76
C LYS A 78 -1.98 -5.04 9.63
N HIS A 79 -2.31 -4.03 8.81
CA HIS A 79 -1.51 -3.60 7.66
C HIS A 79 -1.22 -4.73 6.65
N ILE A 80 -2.20 -5.60 6.46
CA ILE A 80 -2.18 -6.70 5.49
C ILE A 80 -3.50 -6.78 4.74
N CYS A 81 -3.48 -7.40 3.57
CA CYS A 81 -4.69 -7.70 2.81
C CYS A 81 -5.34 -8.99 3.33
N GLU A 82 -6.60 -8.89 3.70
CA GLU A 82 -7.42 -10.04 4.11
C GLU A 82 -8.80 -10.00 3.45
N GLU A 83 -9.49 -11.13 3.47
CA GLU A 83 -10.86 -11.19 2.96
C GLU A 83 -11.79 -10.37 3.85
N CYS A 84 -12.45 -9.39 3.26
CA CYS A 84 -13.42 -8.54 3.94
C CYS A 84 -14.82 -9.08 3.62
N LEU A 85 -15.39 -9.81 4.56
CA LEU A 85 -16.66 -10.51 4.38
C LEU A 85 -17.82 -9.70 4.96
N CYS A 86 -18.91 -9.62 4.19
CA CYS A 86 -20.19 -9.04 4.59
C CYS A 86 -21.33 -9.98 4.20
N GLU A 87 -22.44 -9.92 4.93
CA GLU A 87 -23.66 -10.62 4.53
C GLU A 87 -24.40 -9.86 3.43
N LYS A 88 -24.71 -10.56 2.31
CA LYS A 88 -25.38 -10.03 1.10
C LYS A 88 -24.51 -8.97 0.38
N ASP A 89 -24.94 -8.47 -0.79
CA ASP A 89 -24.18 -7.61 -1.76
C ASP A 89 -23.70 -6.23 -1.23
N ARG A 90 -23.25 -6.15 0.03
CA ARG A 90 -22.72 -4.98 0.71
C ARG A 90 -21.25 -4.76 0.33
N VAL A 91 -20.84 -3.50 0.34
CA VAL A 91 -19.44 -3.11 0.18
C VAL A 91 -18.76 -3.24 1.54
N CYS A 92 -17.70 -4.03 1.61
CA CYS A 92 -16.90 -4.22 2.82
C CYS A 92 -15.68 -3.30 2.85
N SER A 93 -15.40 -2.69 3.99
CA SER A 93 -14.14 -2.02 4.33
C SER A 93 -13.69 -2.41 5.74
N PHE A 94 -12.41 -2.25 6.07
CA PHE A 94 -11.94 -2.39 7.45
C PHE A 94 -11.90 -1.03 8.14
N ASN A 95 -12.28 -1.00 9.41
CA ASN A 95 -12.11 0.16 10.29
C ASN A 95 -11.69 -0.34 11.66
N GLY A 96 -10.50 0.03 12.12
CA GLY A 96 -9.93 -0.54 13.34
C GLY A 96 -9.73 -2.06 13.24
N GLY A 97 -9.48 -2.55 12.02
CA GLY A 97 -9.33 -3.97 11.73
C GLY A 97 -10.61 -4.81 11.77
N GLU A 98 -11.78 -4.22 12.03
CA GLU A 98 -13.06 -4.90 11.98
C GLU A 98 -13.78 -4.66 10.63
N PRO A 99 -14.41 -5.69 10.04
CA PRO A 99 -15.22 -5.53 8.82
C PRO A 99 -16.40 -4.59 9.07
N LYS A 100 -16.48 -3.52 8.28
CA LYS A 100 -17.58 -2.58 8.21
C LYS A 100 -18.27 -2.70 6.85
N CYS A 101 -19.56 -3.01 6.88
CA CYS A 101 -20.36 -3.23 5.69
C CYS A 101 -21.24 -2.01 5.41
N THR A 102 -21.09 -1.41 4.23
CA THR A 102 -21.98 -0.34 3.74
C THR A 102 -22.81 -0.86 2.57
N CYS A 103 -24.00 -0.27 2.38
CA CYS A 103 -24.77 -0.55 1.18
C CYS A 103 -24.06 0.07 -0.02
N LYS A 104 -24.13 -0.59 -1.18
CA LYS A 104 -23.81 0.07 -2.43
C LYS A 104 -24.77 1.25 -2.61
N SER A 105 -24.28 2.40 -3.06
CA SER A 105 -25.03 3.68 -3.11
C SER A 105 -26.43 3.56 -3.71
N ASP A 106 -26.60 2.67 -4.68
CA ASP A 106 -27.86 2.50 -5.42
C ASP A 106 -28.91 1.64 -4.67
N TYR A 107 -28.57 1.15 -3.47
CA TYR A 107 -29.37 0.18 -2.70
C TYR A 107 -29.60 0.62 -1.23
N ALA A 108 -29.07 1.77 -0.82
CA ALA A 108 -29.42 2.40 0.45
C ALA A 108 -30.70 3.21 0.27
N ASP A 109 -31.69 3.03 1.13
CA ASP A 109 -32.77 4.01 1.25
C ASP A 109 -32.32 5.25 2.03
N ASP A 110 -33.22 6.24 2.13
CA ASP A 110 -32.96 7.51 2.85
C ASP A 110 -32.66 7.31 4.35
N GLU A 111 -32.90 6.10 4.89
CA GLU A 111 -32.61 5.69 6.26
C GLU A 111 -31.31 4.86 6.37
N GLY A 112 -30.61 4.60 5.26
CA GLY A 112 -29.34 3.86 5.21
C GLY A 112 -29.49 2.34 5.30
N ILE A 113 -30.71 1.81 5.13
CA ILE A 113 -30.99 0.37 5.13
C ILE A 113 -30.77 -0.19 3.73
N CYS A 114 -29.99 -1.28 3.63
CA CYS A 114 -29.75 -1.95 2.36
C CYS A 114 -31.02 -2.70 1.94
N LYS A 115 -31.70 -2.21 0.90
CA LYS A 115 -32.85 -2.90 0.30
C LYS A 115 -32.36 -3.94 -0.71
N SER A 116 -32.92 -5.15 -0.66
CA SER A 116 -32.79 -6.08 -1.79
C SER A 116 -33.62 -5.56 -2.96
N LYS A 117 -33.21 -5.89 -4.19
CA LYS A 117 -34.14 -5.82 -5.34
C LYS A 117 -35.38 -6.69 -5.08
#